data_AF-A0A953DUA0-F1
#
_entry.id   AF-A0A953DUA0-F1
#
_cell.length_a   1.000
_cell.length_b   1.000
_cell.length_c   1.000
_cell.angle_alpha   90.00
_cell.angle_beta   90.00
_cell.angle_gamma   90.00
#
_symmetry.space_group_name_H-M   'P 1'
#
loop_
_entity.id
_entity.type
_entity.pdbx_description
1 polymer ?
#
loop_
_entity_poly.entity_id
_entity_poly.type
_entity_poly.pdbx_seq_one_letter_code
_entity_poly.pdbx_strand_id
1 'polypeptide(L)'
;MDGTAPTVAEVVERLNAVLSGDAARAEVAEWAAAWVARPEAVTDPRLWQLLRLSASLALTSPGADGRTPFLHSDADIRDWIESAGGA
;
A
#
# COMPACT_ATOMS: atom_id res chain seq x y z
N MET A 1 -12.09 12.54 -4.87
CA MET A 1 -11.46 12.26 -3.56
C MET A 1 -12.01 13.27 -2.59
N ASP A 2 -12.77 12.79 -1.61
CA ASP A 2 -13.25 13.60 -0.50
C ASP A 2 -12.06 14.11 0.33
N GLY A 3 -12.15 15.35 0.82
CA GLY A 3 -11.04 16.15 1.33
C GLY A 3 -10.46 15.74 2.69
N THR A 4 -10.55 14.48 3.09
CA THR A 4 -10.05 13.99 4.39
C THR A 4 -9.16 12.78 4.18
N ALA A 5 -7.97 12.80 4.78
CA ALA A 5 -7.03 11.68 4.73
C ALA A 5 -7.67 10.37 5.23
N PRO A 6 -7.29 9.23 4.63
CA PRO A 6 -7.82 7.94 5.03
C PRO A 6 -7.32 7.58 6.41
N THR A 7 -8.00 6.65 7.05
CA THR A 7 -7.56 6.04 8.30
C THR A 7 -6.58 4.89 8.03
N VAL A 8 -5.80 4.51 9.05
CA VAL A 8 -4.97 3.29 8.98
C VAL A 8 -5.83 2.06 8.66
N ALA A 9 -7.03 1.98 9.24
CA ALA A 9 -7.97 0.88 8.98
C ALA A 9 -8.37 0.79 7.50
N GLU A 10 -8.65 1.91 6.84
CA GLU A 10 -9.00 1.94 5.41
C GLU A 10 -7.84 1.53 4.49
N VAL A 11 -6.60 1.81 4.88
CA VAL A 11 -5.41 1.33 4.16
C VAL A 11 -5.26 -0.18 4.38
N VAL A 12 -5.41 -0.66 5.62
CA VAL A 12 -5.35 -2.09 5.95
C VAL A 12 -6.43 -2.89 5.22
N GLU A 13 -7.66 -2.39 5.12
CA GLU A 13 -8.74 -3.03 4.38
C GLU A 13 -8.36 -3.22 2.90
N ARG A 14 -7.78 -2.20 2.27
CA ARG A 14 -7.32 -2.27 0.88
C ARG A 14 -6.16 -3.23 0.69
N LEU A 15 -5.21 -3.29 1.63
CA LEU A 15 -4.14 -4.28 1.61
C LEU A 15 -4.67 -5.70 1.76
N ASN A 16 -5.68 -5.92 2.61
CA ASN A 16 -6.36 -7.21 2.71
C ASN A 16 -7.11 -7.57 1.42
N ALA A 17 -7.75 -6.61 0.75
CA ALA A 17 -8.39 -6.83 -0.54
C ALA A 17 -7.39 -7.24 -1.64
N VAL A 18 -6.15 -6.74 -1.59
CA VAL A 18 -5.06 -7.22 -2.46
C VAL A 18 -4.70 -8.68 -2.14
N LEU A 19 -4.60 -9.03 -0.86
CA LEU A 19 -4.27 -10.39 -0.42
C LEU A 19 -5.36 -11.42 -0.75
N SER A 20 -6.64 -11.02 -0.75
CA SER A 20 -7.76 -11.88 -1.15
C SER A 20 -7.98 -11.93 -2.66
N GLY A 21 -7.35 -11.03 -3.42
CA GLY A 21 -7.55 -10.89 -4.87
C GLY A 21 -8.80 -10.08 -5.25
N ASP A 22 -9.47 -9.45 -4.29
CA ASP A 22 -10.63 -8.59 -4.51
C ASP A 22 -10.25 -7.21 -5.06
N ALA A 23 -8.99 -6.79 -4.91
CA ALA A 23 -8.45 -5.55 -5.46
C ALA A 23 -7.12 -5.79 -6.20
N ALA A 24 -6.92 -5.07 -7.30
CA ALA A 24 -5.66 -5.10 -8.02
C ALA A 24 -4.58 -4.28 -7.30
N ARG A 25 -3.33 -4.78 -7.29
CA ARG A 25 -2.17 -4.05 -6.75
C ARG A 25 -2.02 -2.65 -7.36
N ALA A 26 -2.27 -2.51 -8.66
CA ALA A 26 -2.19 -1.23 -9.37
C ALA A 26 -3.23 -0.22 -8.89
N GLU A 27 -4.46 -0.66 -8.67
CA GLU A 27 -5.55 0.19 -8.18
C GLU A 27 -5.23 0.76 -6.79
N VAL A 28 -4.81 -0.10 -5.87
CA VAL A 28 -4.46 0.32 -4.50
C VAL A 28 -3.19 1.19 -4.49
N ALA A 29 -2.21 0.90 -5.35
CA ALA A 29 -1.01 1.71 -5.49
C ALA A 29 -1.32 3.13 -5.99
N GLU A 30 -2.17 3.26 -7.01
CA GLU A 30 -2.59 4.56 -7.55
C GLU A 30 -3.36 5.37 -6.51
N TRP A 31 -4.30 4.74 -5.80
CA TRP A 31 -5.03 5.37 -4.70
C TRP A 31 -4.08 5.88 -3.61
N ALA A 32 -3.11 5.06 -3.18
CA ALA A 32 -2.17 5.45 -2.14
C ALA A 32 -1.22 6.56 -2.61
N ALA A 33 -0.75 6.50 -3.86
CA ALA A 33 0.09 7.53 -4.47
C ALA A 33 -0.58 8.91 -4.48
N ALA A 34 -1.90 8.96 -4.66
CA ALA A 34 -2.66 10.20 -4.62
C ALA A 34 -2.61 10.90 -3.24
N TRP A 35 -2.50 10.13 -2.16
CA TRP A 35 -2.29 10.66 -0.80
C TRP A 35 -0.83 11.00 -0.51
N VAL A 36 0.11 10.18 -1.00
CA VAL A 36 1.56 10.48 -0.89
C VAL A 36 1.92 11.79 -1.61
N ALA A 37 1.21 12.14 -2.68
CA ALA A 37 1.37 13.41 -3.37
C ALA A 37 0.86 14.64 -2.59
N ARG A 38 0.22 14.44 -1.42
CA ARG A 38 -0.37 15.47 -0.55
C ARG A 38 0.09 15.29 0.90
N PRO A 39 1.40 15.41 1.19
CA PRO A 39 1.96 15.18 2.52
C PRO A 39 1.31 16.06 3.61
N GLU A 40 0.84 17.26 3.26
CA GLU A 40 0.12 18.17 4.16
C GLU A 40 -1.22 17.63 4.66
N ALA A 41 -1.84 16.69 3.92
CA ALA A 41 -3.10 16.07 4.31
C ALA A 41 -2.91 14.90 5.29
N VAL A 42 -1.71 14.33 5.37
CA VAL A 42 -1.42 13.10 6.14
C VAL A 42 -0.44 13.41 7.26
N THR A 43 -0.96 13.73 8.44
CA THR A 43 -0.14 14.12 9.61
C THR A 43 0.28 12.94 10.48
N ASP A 44 -0.44 11.82 10.43
CA ASP A 44 -0.11 10.61 11.19
C ASP A 44 1.08 9.89 10.53
N PRO A 45 2.24 9.76 11.22
CA PRO A 45 3.42 9.10 10.68
C PRO A 45 3.20 7.63 10.32
N ARG A 46 2.32 6.92 11.05
CA ARG A 46 2.01 5.51 10.78
C ARG A 46 1.22 5.36 9.50
N LEU A 47 0.17 6.18 9.37
CA LEU A 47 -0.61 6.27 8.15
C LEU A 47 0.26 6.67 6.95
N TRP A 48 1.11 7.67 7.12
CA TRP A 48 2.05 8.12 6.10
C TRP A 48 2.95 6.98 5.61
N GLN A 49 3.53 6.23 6.53
CA GLN A 49 4.39 5.10 6.17
C GLN A 49 3.61 4.00 5.45
N LEU A 50 2.41 3.67 5.92
CA LEU A 50 1.59 2.63 5.30
C LEU A 50 1.11 3.02 3.89
N LEU A 51 0.79 4.30 3.65
CA LEU A 51 0.48 4.83 2.32
C LEU A 51 1.69 4.76 1.38
N ARG A 52 2.90 5.05 1.87
CA ARG A 52 4.12 4.94 1.05
C ARG A 52 4.41 3.50 0.62
N LEU A 53 4.22 2.54 1.51
CA LEU A 53 4.34 1.11 1.19
C LEU A 53 3.24 0.66 0.23
N SER A 54 2.00 1.12 0.45
CA SER A 54 0.88 0.81 -0.44
C SER A 54 1.11 1.36 -1.86
N ALA A 55 1.69 2.55 -1.99
CA ALA A 55 2.03 3.16 -3.27
C ALA A 55 3.09 2.37 -4.07
N SER A 56 3.85 1.47 -3.42
CA SER A 56 4.85 0.62 -4.09
C SER A 56 4.33 -0.77 -4.47
N LEU A 57 3.07 -1.12 -4.18
CA LEU A 57 2.48 -2.45 -4.42
C LEU A 57 2.62 -2.96 -5.85
N ALA A 58 2.55 -2.04 -6.82
CA ALA A 58 2.60 -2.35 -8.25
C ALA A 58 4.02 -2.27 -8.84
N LEU A 59 5.04 -1.94 -8.03
CA LEU A 59 6.42 -1.96 -8.50
C LEU A 59 6.85 -3.39 -8.81
N THR A 60 7.54 -3.54 -9.92
CA THR A 60 8.09 -4.81 -10.39
C THR A 60 9.58 -4.66 -10.65
N SER A 61 10.34 -5.72 -10.43
CA SER A 61 11.77 -5.75 -10.76
C SER A 61 12.05 -6.84 -11.79
N PRO A 62 12.81 -6.58 -12.87
CA PRO A 62 13.17 -7.62 -13.83
C PRO A 62 13.94 -8.76 -13.16
N GLY A 63 13.41 -9.97 -13.27
CA GLY A 63 14.04 -11.20 -12.81
C GLY A 63 15.07 -11.72 -13.83
N ALA A 64 16.08 -12.44 -13.34
CA ALA A 64 17.11 -13.07 -14.17
C ALA A 64 16.56 -14.16 -15.11
N ASP A 65 15.33 -14.62 -14.88
CA ASP A 65 14.62 -15.65 -15.64
C ASP A 65 13.68 -15.07 -16.71
N GLY A 66 13.74 -13.76 -16.96
CA GLY A 66 12.89 -13.08 -17.94
C GLY A 66 11.45 -12.82 -17.45
N ARG A 67 11.13 -13.15 -16.20
CA ARG A 67 9.87 -12.72 -15.55
C ARG A 67 10.06 -11.36 -14.89
N THR A 68 8.97 -10.64 -14.70
CA THR A 68 8.98 -9.33 -14.02
C THR A 68 8.10 -9.41 -12.77
N PRO A 69 8.55 -10.13 -11.72
CA PRO A 69 7.77 -10.28 -10.50
C PRO A 69 7.54 -8.93 -9.80
N PHE A 70 6.49 -8.86 -8.99
CA PHE A 70 6.32 -7.77 -8.05
C PHE A 70 7.50 -7.69 -7.09
N LEU A 71 7.89 -6.47 -6.76
CA LEU A 71 8.97 -6.19 -5.81
C LEU A 71 8.62 -6.65 -4.39
N HIS A 72 7.32 -6.61 -4.05
CA HIS A 72 6.80 -6.98 -2.74
C HIS A 72 5.93 -8.23 -2.84
N SER A 73 6.22 -9.21 -2.00
CA SER A 73 5.45 -10.44 -1.86
C SER A 73 4.18 -10.24 -1.01
N ASP A 74 3.31 -11.25 -0.99
CA ASP A 74 2.16 -11.24 -0.08
C ASP A 74 2.58 -11.39 1.39
N ALA A 75 3.78 -11.91 1.67
CA ALA A 75 4.34 -11.92 3.02
C ALA A 75 4.69 -10.49 3.46
N ASP A 76 5.35 -9.72 2.60
CA ASP A 76 5.66 -8.32 2.89
C ASP A 76 4.39 -7.51 3.20
N ILE A 77 3.31 -7.72 2.42
CA ILE A 77 2.03 -7.03 2.65
C ILE A 77 1.45 -7.40 4.02
N ARG A 78 1.53 -8.67 4.44
CA ARG A 78 1.08 -9.10 5.78
C ARG A 78 1.92 -8.45 6.87
N ASP A 79 3.24 -8.42 6.71
CA ASP A 79 4.14 -7.77 7.67
C ASP A 79 3.83 -6.27 7.83
N TRP A 80 3.43 -5.58 6.74
CA TRP A 80 3.01 -4.18 6.79
C TRP A 80 1.71 -4.01 7.58
N ILE A 81 0.74 -4.90 7.39
CA ILE A 81 -0.54 -4.88 8.13
C ILE A 81 -0.30 -5.13 9.62
N GLU A 82 0.52 -6.12 9.96
CA GLU A 82 0.86 -6.44 11.35
C GLU A 82 1.59 -5.29 12.03
N SER A 83 2.55 -4.67 11.33
CA SER A 83 3.28 -3.50 11.81
C SER A 83 2.39 -2.27 11.97
N ALA A 84 1.27 -2.18 11.23
CA ALA A 84 0.29 -1.11 11.39
C ALA A 84 -0.59 -1.29 12.65
N GLY A 85 -0.79 -2.54 13.09
CA GLY A 85 -1.55 -2.89 14.30
C GLY A 85 -0.71 -2.94 15.59
N GLY A 86 0.62 -2.95 15.48
CA GLY A 86 1.55 -3.02 16.61
C GLY A 86 2.15 -1.68 17.02
N ALA A 87 1.55 -1.01 18.03
CA ALA A 87 2.15 -0.20 19.11
C ALA A 87 1.14 0.77 19.72
#